data_AF-A0A1A0LP67-F1
#
_entry.id   AF-A0A1A0LP67-F1
#
_cell.length_a   1.000
_cell.length_b   1.000
_cell.length_c   1.000
_cell.angle_alpha   90.00
_cell.angle_beta   90.00
_cell.angle_gamma   90.00
#
_symmetry.space_group_name_H-M   'P 1'
#
loop_
_entity.id
_entity.type
_entity.pdbx_description
1 polymer ?
#
loop_
_entity_poly.entity_id
_entity_poly.type
_entity_poly.pdbx_seq_one_letter_code
_entity_poly.pdbx_strand_id
1 'polypeptide(L)'
;MEGQKKRTQRDYTLAFKLAVVEQVEKGELTYKEAQRRYGIQGRSTVLVWLRKHGRQDWSASAEAKTTMENQSSQRKSLTPEQRIKELEVQLREAQEKARLFEAVIDVIQKEHGARVVKKPSGRSSRKSSSKG
;
A
#
# COMPACT_ATOMS: atom_id res chain seq x y z
N MET A 1 -26.35 -4.86 -37.66
CA MET A 1 -25.29 -5.40 -36.79
C MET A 1 -24.05 -5.58 -37.64
N GLU A 2 -23.11 -4.63 -37.61
CA GLU A 2 -21.86 -4.77 -38.36
C GLU A 2 -21.10 -5.99 -37.80
N GLY A 3 -20.91 -7.01 -38.63
CA GLY A 3 -20.13 -8.18 -38.29
C GLY A 3 -18.69 -7.76 -38.02
N GLN A 4 -18.31 -7.69 -36.74
CA GLN A 4 -16.96 -7.33 -36.35
C GLN A 4 -15.97 -8.31 -37.00
N LYS A 5 -15.10 -7.77 -37.87
CA LYS A 5 -14.08 -8.56 -38.56
C LYS A 5 -13.22 -9.26 -37.51
N LYS A 6 -13.28 -10.60 -37.48
CA LYS A 6 -12.52 -11.41 -36.55
C LYS A 6 -11.03 -11.19 -36.81
N ARG A 7 -10.30 -10.79 -35.78
CA ARG A 7 -8.84 -10.63 -35.83
C ARG A 7 -8.16 -11.93 -35.42
N THR A 8 -7.06 -12.22 -36.10
CA THR A 8 -6.23 -13.40 -35.86
C THR A 8 -4.94 -13.02 -35.15
N GLN A 9 -4.13 -14.02 -34.78
CA GLN A 9 -2.85 -13.78 -34.09
C GLN A 9 -1.90 -12.84 -34.85
N ARG A 10 -1.96 -12.83 -36.20
CA ARG A 10 -1.14 -11.95 -37.05
C ARG A 10 -1.51 -10.47 -36.89
N ASP A 11 -2.76 -10.19 -36.51
CA ASP A 11 -3.28 -8.84 -36.35
C ASP A 11 -3.00 -8.25 -34.95
N TYR A 12 -2.49 -9.08 -34.02
CA TYR A 12 -2.18 -8.67 -32.66
C TYR A 12 -0.76 -8.12 -32.54
N THR A 13 -0.53 -6.98 -33.22
CA THR A 13 0.71 -6.22 -33.05
C THR A 13 0.86 -5.74 -31.61
N LEU A 14 2.09 -5.48 -31.16
CA LEU A 14 2.33 -5.02 -29.79
C LEU A 14 1.57 -3.71 -29.49
N ALA A 15 1.60 -2.76 -30.43
CA ALA A 15 0.87 -1.50 -30.30
C ALA A 15 -0.64 -1.72 -30.10
N PHE A 16 -1.22 -2.67 -30.85
CA PHE A 16 -2.63 -3.01 -30.70
C PHE A 16 -2.94 -3.61 -29.32
N LYS A 17 -2.09 -4.51 -28.81
CA LYS A 17 -2.25 -5.09 -27.47
C LYS A 17 -2.22 -4.02 -26.38
N LEU A 18 -1.27 -3.09 -26.47
CA LEU A 18 -1.12 -2.00 -25.51
C LEU A 18 -2.34 -1.07 -25.53
N ALA A 19 -2.82 -0.67 -26.73
CA ALA A 19 -4.01 0.17 -26.86
C ALA A 19 -5.27 -0.48 -26.25
N VAL A 20 -5.45 -1.78 -26.48
CA VAL A 20 -6.59 -2.52 -25.90
C VAL A 20 -6.47 -2.59 -24.38
N VAL A 21 -5.27 -2.85 -23.84
CA VAL A 21 -5.03 -2.90 -22.39
C VAL A 21 -5.27 -1.52 -21.75
N GLU A 22 -4.77 -0.45 -22.35
CA GLU A 22 -4.93 0.92 -21.85
C GLU A 22 -6.41 1.31 -21.72
N GLN A 23 -7.24 1.03 -22.73
CA GLN A 23 -8.67 1.33 -22.68
C GLN A 23 -9.41 0.53 -21.61
N VAL A 24 -9.02 -0.73 -21.41
CA VAL A 24 -9.60 -1.57 -20.36
C VAL A 24 -9.19 -1.10 -18.98
N GLU A 25 -7.93 -0.70 -18.78
CA GLU A 25 -7.44 -0.15 -17.50
C GLU A 25 -8.03 1.23 -17.18
N LYS A 26 -8.28 2.04 -18.21
CA LYS A 26 -8.97 3.33 -18.06
C LYS A 26 -10.46 3.16 -17.72
N GLY A 27 -11.00 1.94 -17.84
CA GLY A 27 -12.40 1.64 -17.57
C GLY A 27 -13.35 2.07 -18.70
N GLU A 28 -12.84 2.42 -19.87
CA GLU A 28 -13.67 2.77 -21.04
C GLU A 28 -14.40 1.56 -21.61
N LEU A 29 -13.86 0.36 -21.36
CA LEU A 29 -14.36 -0.90 -21.88
C LEU A 29 -14.04 -2.04 -20.92
N THR A 30 -14.99 -2.94 -20.68
CA THR A 30 -14.65 -4.19 -20.00
C THR A 30 -13.87 -5.12 -20.94
N TYR A 31 -13.09 -6.05 -20.40
CA TYR A 31 -12.35 -7.01 -21.23
C TYR A 31 -13.27 -7.84 -22.17
N LYS A 32 -14.52 -8.11 -21.76
CA LYS A 32 -15.52 -8.82 -22.59
C LYS A 32 -16.02 -7.96 -23.74
N GLU A 33 -16.20 -6.67 -23.50
CA GLU A 33 -16.58 -5.72 -24.54
C GLU A 33 -15.42 -5.44 -25.48
N ALA A 34 -14.19 -5.36 -24.99
CA ALA A 34 -12.97 -5.28 -25.80
C ALA A 34 -12.85 -6.48 -26.74
N GLN A 35 -13.10 -7.68 -26.22
CA GLN A 35 -13.08 -8.89 -27.03
C GLN A 35 -14.08 -8.82 -28.19
N ARG A 36 -15.33 -8.41 -27.92
CA ARG A 36 -16.36 -8.25 -28.95
C ARG A 36 -15.96 -7.14 -29.93
N ARG A 37 -15.80 -5.91 -29.43
CA ARG A 37 -15.52 -4.69 -30.22
C ARG A 37 -14.36 -4.85 -31.18
N TYR A 38 -13.29 -5.51 -30.75
CA TYR A 38 -12.08 -5.72 -31.55
C TYR A 38 -12.03 -7.04 -32.31
N GLY A 39 -13.07 -7.88 -32.23
CA GLY A 39 -13.14 -9.16 -32.93
C GLY A 39 -12.10 -10.18 -32.46
N ILE A 40 -11.70 -10.13 -31.18
CA ILE A 40 -10.68 -11.01 -30.61
C ILE A 40 -11.30 -12.40 -30.41
N GLN A 41 -10.72 -13.41 -31.05
CA GLN A 41 -11.30 -14.75 -31.08
C GLN A 41 -11.17 -15.51 -29.74
N GLY A 42 -10.10 -15.26 -28.98
CA GLY A 42 -9.85 -15.97 -27.72
C GLY A 42 -10.50 -15.31 -26.51
N ARG A 43 -11.27 -16.09 -25.75
CA ARG A 43 -12.03 -15.61 -24.57
C ARG A 43 -11.14 -15.07 -23.44
N SER A 44 -9.92 -15.59 -23.33
CA SER A 44 -8.92 -15.19 -22.34
C SER A 44 -7.82 -14.29 -22.91
N THR A 45 -7.81 -14.01 -24.22
CA THR A 45 -6.70 -13.30 -24.86
C THR A 45 -6.49 -11.91 -24.29
N VAL A 46 -7.57 -11.15 -24.07
CA VAL A 46 -7.49 -9.82 -23.45
C VAL A 46 -6.98 -9.90 -22.00
N LEU A 47 -7.42 -10.92 -21.25
CA LEU A 47 -6.94 -11.16 -19.87
C LEU A 47 -5.45 -11.51 -19.82
N VAL A 48 -4.95 -12.26 -20.81
CA VAL A 48 -3.51 -12.56 -20.95
C VAL A 48 -2.73 -11.28 -21.23
N TRP A 49 -3.24 -10.38 -22.06
CA TRP A 49 -2.58 -9.10 -22.32
C TRP A 49 -2.61 -8.19 -21.10
N LEU A 50 -3.72 -8.11 -20.37
CA LEU A 50 -3.81 -7.39 -19.11
C LEU A 50 -2.79 -7.89 -18.08
N ARG A 51 -2.54 -9.20 -18.00
CA ARG A 51 -1.52 -9.76 -17.09
C ARG A 51 -0.09 -9.47 -17.54
N LYS A 52 0.17 -9.44 -18.85
CA LYS A 52 1.52 -9.25 -19.41
C LYS A 52 1.91 -7.78 -19.57
N HIS A 53 0.93 -6.93 -19.85
CA HIS A 53 1.13 -5.54 -20.27
C HIS A 53 0.34 -4.53 -19.43
N GLY A 54 -0.49 -5.00 -18.49
CA GLY A 54 -1.19 -4.12 -17.56
C GLY A 54 -0.25 -3.57 -16.49
N ARG A 55 -0.61 -2.40 -15.95
CA ARG A 55 0.02 -1.73 -14.82
C ARG A 55 -0.51 -2.23 -13.49
N GLN A 56 -1.67 -2.89 -13.48
CA GLN A 56 -2.20 -3.56 -12.30
C GLN A 56 -1.47 -4.91 -12.14
N ASP A 57 -0.85 -5.12 -10.98
CA ASP A 57 -0.16 -6.37 -10.65
C ASP A 57 -1.16 -7.54 -10.48
N TRP A 58 -1.61 -8.10 -11.61
CA TRP A 58 -2.50 -9.26 -11.65
C TRP A 58 -1.80 -10.57 -11.24
N SER A 59 -0.47 -10.56 -11.13
CA SER A 59 0.34 -11.66 -10.59
C SER A 59 -0.03 -11.97 -9.14
N ALA A 60 -0.37 -10.97 -8.32
CA ALA A 60 -0.80 -11.18 -6.94
C ALA A 60 -2.08 -12.05 -6.84
N SER A 61 -2.98 -11.96 -7.84
CA SER A 61 -4.20 -12.77 -7.88
C SER A 61 -3.98 -14.18 -8.44
N ALA A 62 -3.02 -14.36 -9.36
CA ALA A 62 -2.60 -15.67 -9.83
C ALA A 62 -1.82 -16.42 -8.75
N GLU A 63 -0.91 -15.71 -8.06
CA GLU A 63 -0.26 -16.19 -6.86
C GLU A 63 -1.32 -16.58 -5.85
N ALA A 64 -2.30 -15.74 -5.49
CA ALA A 64 -3.37 -16.08 -4.54
C ALA A 64 -4.14 -17.39 -4.85
N LYS A 65 -4.19 -17.86 -6.10
CA LYS A 65 -4.81 -19.15 -6.46
C LYS A 65 -3.86 -20.35 -6.34
N THR A 66 -2.60 -20.23 -6.76
CA THR A 66 -1.57 -21.29 -6.55
C THR A 66 -1.09 -21.34 -5.10
N THR A 67 -1.33 -20.25 -4.38
CA THR A 67 -1.05 -20.00 -2.97
C THR A 67 -2.02 -20.66 -2.02
N MET A 68 -3.26 -20.92 -2.43
CA MET A 68 -4.18 -21.60 -1.52
C MET A 68 -3.66 -23.00 -1.12
N GLU A 69 -2.81 -23.61 -1.95
CA GLU A 69 -2.17 -24.89 -1.64
C GLU A 69 -0.78 -24.74 -0.98
N ASN A 70 -0.13 -23.57 -1.05
CA ASN A 70 1.27 -23.42 -0.59
C ASN A 70 1.66 -22.11 0.15
N GLN A 71 0.77 -21.13 0.35
CA GLN A 71 0.98 -20.00 1.30
C GLN A 71 0.07 -20.08 2.53
N SER A 72 0.06 -21.23 3.19
CA SER A 72 -0.11 -21.23 4.66
C SER A 72 1.11 -20.60 5.38
N SER A 73 2.18 -20.26 4.65
CA SER A 73 3.50 -19.98 5.24
C SER A 73 4.09 -18.58 5.04
N GLN A 74 3.56 -17.67 4.19
CA GLN A 74 4.35 -16.46 3.87
C GLN A 74 3.66 -15.09 3.90
N ARG A 75 2.34 -15.00 4.12
CA ARG A 75 1.67 -13.71 4.42
C ARG A 75 0.54 -13.88 5.42
N LYS A 76 0.82 -14.53 6.55
CA LYS A 76 0.02 -14.30 7.76
C LYS A 76 0.34 -12.89 8.22
N SER A 77 -0.34 -11.91 7.65
CA SER A 77 -0.61 -10.67 8.37
C SER A 77 -1.07 -11.11 9.75
N LEU A 78 -0.32 -10.73 10.80
CA LEU A 78 -0.64 -11.09 12.17
C LEU A 78 -2.13 -10.83 12.38
N THR A 79 -2.84 -11.81 12.95
CA THR A 79 -4.25 -11.61 13.23
C THR A 79 -4.39 -10.33 14.07
N PRO A 80 -5.48 -9.57 13.92
CA PRO A 80 -5.65 -8.32 14.67
C PRO A 80 -5.40 -8.50 16.18
N GLU A 81 -5.76 -9.67 16.72
CA GLU A 81 -5.50 -10.07 18.10
C GLU A 81 -4.01 -10.24 18.44
N GLN A 82 -3.22 -10.85 17.55
CA GLN A 82 -1.77 -10.98 17.74
C GLN A 82 -1.08 -9.61 17.74
N ARG A 83 -1.53 -8.70 16.88
CA ARG A 83 -1.03 -7.33 16.83
C ARG A 83 -1.39 -6.55 18.10
N ILE A 84 -2.60 -6.73 18.62
CA ILE A 84 -3.02 -6.09 19.88
C ILE A 84 -2.13 -6.57 21.03
N LYS A 85 -1.91 -7.89 21.15
CA LYS A 85 -1.05 -8.46 22.20
C LYS A 85 0.39 -7.96 22.11
N GLU A 86 0.95 -7.86 20.92
CA GLU A 86 2.29 -7.32 20.71
C GLU A 86 2.37 -5.84 21.14
N LEU A 87 1.39 -5.03 20.76
CA LEU A 87 1.31 -3.63 21.16
C LEU A 87 1.15 -3.45 22.67
N GLU A 88 0.37 -4.31 23.34
CA GLU A 88 0.23 -4.29 24.80
C GLU A 88 1.55 -4.60 25.51
N VAL A 89 2.33 -5.54 25.00
CA VAL A 89 3.67 -5.86 25.53
C VAL A 89 4.61 -4.66 25.34
N GLN A 90 4.64 -4.07 24.15
CA GLN A 90 5.48 -2.89 23.89
C GLN A 90 5.08 -1.71 24.80
N LEU A 91 3.78 -1.51 25.03
CA LEU A 91 3.28 -0.46 25.91
C LEU A 91 3.72 -0.68 27.36
N ARG A 92 3.65 -1.93 27.84
CA ARG A 92 4.14 -2.29 29.18
C ARG A 92 5.63 -2.04 29.33
N GLU A 93 6.45 -2.48 28.39
CA GLU A 93 7.89 -2.24 28.41
C GLU A 93 8.22 -0.75 28.40
N ALA A 94 7.52 0.04 27.59
CA ALA A 94 7.71 1.49 27.53
C ALA A 94 7.33 2.17 28.86
N GLN A 95 6.25 1.75 29.50
CA GLN A 95 5.83 2.25 30.80
C GLN A 95 6.81 1.88 31.92
N GLU A 96 7.32 0.66 31.93
CA GLU A 96 8.32 0.22 32.90
C GLU A 96 9.62 1.02 32.75
N LYS A 97 10.09 1.23 31.51
CA LYS A 97 11.24 2.10 31.22
C LYS A 97 10.99 3.55 31.66
N ALA A 98 9.80 4.10 31.41
CA ALA A 98 9.45 5.46 31.83
C ALA A 98 9.48 5.62 33.36
N ARG A 99 8.90 4.67 34.11
CA ARG A 99 8.93 4.67 35.58
C ARG A 99 10.35 4.64 36.15
N LEU A 100 11.23 3.82 35.54
CA LEU A 100 12.64 3.79 35.91
C LEU A 100 13.29 5.18 35.70
N PHE A 101 13.06 5.79 34.53
CA PHE A 101 13.62 7.12 34.25
C PHE A 101 13.09 8.19 35.20
N GLU A 102 11.79 8.16 35.54
CA GLU A 102 11.21 9.05 36.54
C GLU A 102 11.89 8.87 37.90
N ALA A 103 12.07 7.64 38.37
CA ALA A 103 12.74 7.36 39.64
C ALA A 103 14.20 7.85 39.65
N VAL A 104 14.93 7.67 38.54
CA VAL A 104 16.29 8.18 38.38
C VAL A 104 16.32 9.71 38.43
N ILE A 105 15.38 10.37 37.75
CA ILE A 105 15.25 11.84 37.79
C ILE A 105 14.96 12.32 39.22
N ASP A 106 14.08 11.64 39.95
CA ASP A 106 13.77 11.97 41.34
C ASP A 106 14.99 11.86 42.27
N VAL A 107 15.81 10.81 42.11
CA VAL A 107 17.06 10.66 42.88
C VAL A 107 18.03 11.79 42.55
N ILE A 108 18.22 12.10 41.26
CA ILE A 108 19.11 13.20 40.84
C ILE A 108 18.61 14.54 41.40
N GLN A 109 17.30 14.77 41.39
CA GLN A 109 16.72 15.99 41.93
C GLN A 109 16.92 16.10 43.44
N LYS A 110 16.81 14.99 44.18
CA LYS A 110 17.02 14.93 45.63
C LYS A 110 18.50 15.09 46.03
N GLU A 111 19.40 14.36 45.36
CA GLU A 111 20.83 14.30 45.73
C GLU A 111 21.63 15.49 45.19
N HIS A 112 21.29 16.02 44.02
CA HIS A 112 22.09 17.06 43.35
C HIS A 112 21.39 18.42 43.25
N GLY A 113 20.16 18.57 43.76
CA GLY A 113 19.42 19.84 43.71
C GLY A 113 19.16 20.36 42.28
N ALA A 114 19.39 19.54 41.26
CA ALA A 114 19.27 19.92 39.87
C ALA A 114 17.78 20.03 39.53
N ARG A 115 17.28 21.27 39.50
CA ARG A 115 15.92 21.57 39.04
C ARG A 115 15.86 21.36 37.52
N VAL A 116 15.68 20.12 37.08
CA VAL A 116 15.48 19.75 35.67
C VAL A 116 14.08 20.23 35.25
N VAL A 117 13.96 21.53 35.00
CA VAL A 117 12.74 22.06 34.39
C VAL A 117 12.76 21.63 32.93
N LYS A 118 11.76 20.85 32.52
CA LYS A 118 11.43 20.57 31.12
C LYS A 118 10.96 21.87 30.46
N LYS A 119 11.85 22.84 30.23
CA LYS A 119 11.50 24.11 29.57
C LYS A 119 11.37 23.86 28.06
N PRO A 120 10.18 24.03 27.45
CA PRO A 120 10.14 24.36 26.02
C PRO A 120 10.70 25.79 25.90
N SER A 121 11.94 25.94 25.43
CA SER A 121 12.48 27.24 25.05
C SER A 121 11.83 27.69 23.74
N GLY A 122 10.52 27.97 23.80
CA GLY A 122 9.82 28.70 22.75
C GLY A 122 10.39 30.10 22.67
N ARG A 123 11.25 30.34 21.66
CA ARG A 123 11.63 31.70 21.27
C ARG A 123 10.36 32.45 20.88
N SER A 124 9.88 33.32 21.78
CA SER A 124 8.87 34.32 21.43
C SER A 124 9.47 35.29 20.42
N SER A 125 9.16 35.07 19.13
CA SER A 125 9.38 36.05 18.07
C SER A 125 8.56 37.31 18.40
N ARG A 126 9.22 38.36 18.90
CA ARG A 126 8.59 39.68 19.00
C ARG A 126 8.43 40.21 17.58
N LYS A 127 7.19 40.19 17.07
CA LYS A 127 6.80 40.91 15.86
C LYS A 127 6.91 42.40 16.14
N SER A 128 7.95 43.06 15.63
CA SER A 128 8.02 44.52 15.61
C SER A 128 7.00 45.03 14.58
N SER A 129 5.86 45.51 15.07
CA SER A 129 5.00 46.40 14.30
C SER A 129 5.49 47.83 14.50
N SER A 130 6.19 48.39 13.53
CA SER A 130 6.39 49.83 13.40
C SER A 130 5.70 50.29 12.12
N LYS A 131 4.56 50.95 12.32
CA LYS A 131 3.94 51.90 11.41
C LYS A 131 4.84 53.14 11.34
N GLY A 132 4.98 53.71 10.15
CA GLY A 132 5.71 54.94 9.85
C GLY A 132 5.92 55.02 8.35
#